data_AF-A0A381U858-F1
#
_entry.id   AF-A0A381U858-F1
#
_cell.length_a   1.000
_cell.length_b   1.000
_cell.length_c   1.000
_cell.angle_alpha   90.00
_cell.angle_beta   90.00
_cell.angle_gamma   90.00
#
_symmetry.space_group_name_H-M   'P 1'
#
loop_
_entity.id
_entity.type
_entity.pdbx_description
1 polymer ?
#
loop_
_entity_poly.entity_id
_entity_poly.type
_entity_poly.pdbx_seq_one_letter_code
_entity_poly.pdbx_strand_id
1 'polypeptide(L)'
;MDENNSIDGFTTNPTLMAQAGVEDYLGFAEALLSKVKEKSISFEVFSDDLDEMYEQAIILRDLGENVSVKIPVTNTKGVPTYSLVERLSNQGVKL
;
A
#
# COMPACT_ATOMS: atom_id res chain seq x y z
N MET A 1 20.50 3.50 6.12
CA MET A 1 20.01 2.38 5.28
C MET A 1 20.37 1.09 5.99
N ASP A 2 19.72 -0.03 5.67
CA ASP A 2 19.98 -1.33 6.30
C ASP A 2 21.45 -1.76 6.12
N GLU A 3 22.28 -1.50 7.12
CA GLU A 3 23.74 -1.69 7.06
C GLU A 3 24.14 -3.15 6.88
N ASN A 4 23.32 -4.08 7.36
CA ASN A 4 23.60 -5.52 7.34
C ASN A 4 22.87 -6.26 6.20
N ASN A 5 22.09 -5.55 5.38
CA ASN A 5 21.28 -6.11 4.30
C ASN A 5 20.40 -7.31 4.72
N SER A 6 19.91 -7.29 5.96
CA SER A 6 19.07 -8.34 6.55
C SER A 6 17.57 -8.12 6.36
N ILE A 7 17.17 -6.96 5.82
CA ILE A 7 15.78 -6.55 5.64
C ILE A 7 15.43 -6.69 4.15
N ASP A 8 14.41 -7.52 3.86
CA ASP A 8 13.93 -7.75 2.48
C ASP A 8 12.88 -6.74 2.02
N GLY A 9 12.21 -6.08 2.96
CA GLY A 9 11.15 -5.13 2.67
C GLY A 9 10.58 -4.45 3.89
N PHE A 10 9.63 -3.55 3.65
CA PHE A 10 8.96 -2.74 4.65
C PHE A 10 7.46 -2.86 4.51
N THR A 11 6.75 -2.83 5.63
CA THR A 11 5.29 -2.72 5.63
C THR A 11 4.88 -1.45 6.34
N THR A 12 3.93 -0.74 5.76
CA THR A 12 3.30 0.44 6.38
C THR A 12 1.87 0.10 6.75
N ASN A 13 1.26 0.83 7.67
CA ASN A 13 -0.19 0.87 7.85
C ASN A 13 -0.58 2.28 8.31
N PRO A 14 -1.81 2.76 8.04
CA PRO A 14 -2.18 4.15 8.28
C PRO A 14 -1.97 4.58 9.74
N THR A 15 -2.21 3.68 10.70
CA THR A 15 -2.02 3.96 12.13
C THR A 15 -0.56 4.25 12.49
N LEU A 16 0.39 3.43 12.04
CA LEU A 16 1.82 3.68 12.27
C LEU A 16 2.28 4.99 11.62
N MET A 17 1.76 5.29 10.44
CA MET A 17 2.10 6.50 9.70
C MET A 17 1.59 7.76 10.41
N ALA A 18 0.34 7.74 10.87
CA ALA A 18 -0.23 8.81 11.67
C ALA A 18 0.53 9.01 12.99
N GLN A 19 0.90 7.92 13.69
CA GLN A 19 1.72 7.99 14.91
C GLN A 19 3.12 8.57 14.66
N ALA A 20 3.67 8.37 13.47
CA ALA A 20 4.94 8.97 13.04
C ALA A 20 4.81 10.44 12.59
N GLY A 21 3.61 11.02 12.63
CA GLY A 21 3.35 12.40 12.22
C GLY A 21 3.29 12.60 10.70
N VAL A 22 2.99 11.55 9.94
CA VAL A 22 2.80 11.67 8.48
C VAL A 22 1.40 12.21 8.19
N GLU A 23 1.36 13.44 7.66
CA GLU A 23 0.12 14.11 7.25
C GLU A 23 -0.19 13.93 5.76
N ASP A 24 0.85 13.81 4.93
CA ASP A 24 0.76 13.53 3.50
C ASP A 24 1.25 12.11 3.19
N TYR A 25 0.32 11.16 3.12
CA TYR A 25 0.63 9.76 2.89
C TYR A 25 1.25 9.52 1.52
N LEU A 26 0.74 10.19 0.47
CA LEU A 26 1.22 10.02 -0.89
C LEU A 26 2.61 10.64 -1.06
N GLY A 27 2.80 11.87 -0.57
CA GLY A 27 4.10 12.53 -0.56
C GLY A 27 5.14 11.75 0.25
N PHE A 28 4.74 11.13 1.37
CA PHE A 28 5.62 10.20 2.08
C PHE A 28 5.99 8.98 1.24
N ALA A 29 5.00 8.34 0.59
CA ALA A 29 5.24 7.14 -0.20
C ALA A 29 6.21 7.42 -1.37
N GLU A 30 6.01 8.51 -2.09
CA GLU A 30 6.90 9.00 -3.14
C GLU A 30 8.31 9.29 -2.61
N ALA A 31 8.42 10.01 -1.48
CA ALA A 31 9.69 10.32 -0.85
C ALA A 31 10.42 9.05 -0.38
N LEU A 32 9.72 8.06 0.16
CA LEU A 32 10.28 6.78 0.56
C LEU A 32 10.77 5.99 -0.65
N LEU A 33 9.94 5.86 -1.69
CA LEU A 33 10.27 5.14 -2.92
C LEU A 33 11.40 5.83 -3.70
N SER A 34 11.61 7.14 -3.56
CA SER A 34 12.81 7.80 -4.10
C SER A 34 14.11 7.31 -3.46
N LYS A 35 14.06 6.83 -2.21
CA LYS A 35 15.22 6.38 -1.42
C LYS A 35 15.39 4.87 -1.42
N VAL A 36 14.28 4.13 -1.44
CA VAL A 36 14.27 2.66 -1.34
C VAL A 36 13.75 2.07 -2.65
N LYS A 37 14.68 1.67 -3.52
CA LYS A 37 14.39 1.21 -4.88
C LYS A 37 14.31 -0.31 -5.03
N GLU A 38 15.11 -1.04 -4.23
CA GLU A 38 15.31 -2.47 -4.43
C GLU A 38 14.47 -3.33 -3.49
N LYS A 39 14.05 -2.77 -2.35
CA LYS A 39 13.32 -3.49 -1.32
C LYS A 39 11.81 -3.37 -1.54
N SER A 40 11.08 -4.44 -1.26
CA SER A 40 9.61 -4.43 -1.36
C SER A 40 9.02 -3.50 -0.31
N ILE A 41 7.97 -2.74 -0.67
CA ILE A 41 7.25 -1.87 0.25
C ILE A 41 5.75 -2.08 0.09
N SER A 42 5.06 -2.39 1.20
CA SER A 42 3.61 -2.51 1.19
C SER A 42 2.91 -1.25 1.74
N PHE A 43 2.03 -0.65 0.95
CA PHE A 43 1.13 0.42 1.37
C PHE A 43 -0.31 -0.09 1.55
N GLU A 44 -1.16 0.63 2.26
CA GLU A 44 -2.53 0.19 2.59
C GLU A 44 -3.56 1.21 2.11
N VAL A 45 -4.65 0.73 1.54
CA VAL A 45 -5.84 1.55 1.26
C VAL A 45 -6.63 1.80 2.54
N PHE A 46 -7.37 2.89 2.62
CA PHE A 46 -8.05 3.29 3.87
C PHE A 46 -9.53 3.68 3.68
N SER A 47 -10.04 3.74 2.45
CA SER A 47 -11.48 3.97 2.24
C SER A 47 -12.30 2.77 2.72
N ASP A 48 -13.58 3.00 3.03
CA ASP A 48 -14.59 1.95 3.24
C ASP A 48 -15.42 1.64 1.98
N ASP A 49 -15.27 2.45 0.94
CA ASP A 49 -15.92 2.25 -0.36
C ASP A 49 -15.02 1.44 -1.30
N LEU A 50 -15.59 0.44 -1.97
CA LEU A 50 -14.80 -0.49 -2.80
C LEU A 50 -14.24 0.18 -4.06
N ASP A 51 -14.96 1.15 -4.64
CA ASP A 51 -14.49 1.87 -5.82
C ASP A 51 -13.39 2.85 -5.44
N GLU A 52 -13.50 3.52 -4.29
CA GLU A 52 -12.41 4.35 -3.77
C GLU A 52 -11.18 3.51 -3.37
N MET A 53 -11.37 2.35 -2.73
CA MET A 53 -10.25 1.42 -2.45
C MET A 53 -9.54 1.00 -3.75
N TYR A 54 -10.30 0.75 -4.82
CA TYR A 54 -9.74 0.44 -6.12
C TYR A 54 -8.90 1.60 -6.66
N GLU A 55 -9.43 2.82 -6.65
CA GLU A 55 -8.69 4.01 -7.13
C GLU A 55 -7.41 4.24 -6.33
N GLN A 56 -7.47 4.12 -5.00
CA GLN A 56 -6.30 4.20 -4.13
C GLN A 56 -5.27 3.11 -4.47
N ALA A 57 -5.71 1.88 -4.70
CA ALA A 57 -4.81 0.78 -5.05
C ALA A 57 -4.08 1.02 -6.38
N ILE A 58 -4.76 1.59 -7.38
CA ILE A 58 -4.15 1.94 -8.66
C ILE A 58 -3.11 3.05 -8.49
N ILE A 59 -3.44 4.10 -7.74
CA ILE A 59 -2.50 5.18 -7.43
C ILE A 59 -1.23 4.62 -6.76
N LEU A 60 -1.40 3.77 -5.75
CA LEU A 60 -0.26 3.18 -5.02
C LEU A 60 0.59 2.26 -5.91
N ARG A 61 -0.04 1.42 -6.74
CA ARG A 61 0.67 0.57 -7.71
C ARG A 61 1.57 1.41 -8.62
N ASP A 62 1.06 2.55 -9.09
CA ASP A 62 1.74 3.39 -10.08
C ASP A 62 2.96 4.14 -9.49
N LEU A 63 3.16 4.09 -8.17
CA LEU A 63 4.34 4.69 -7.52
C LEU A 63 5.63 3.91 -7.77
N GLY A 64 5.57 2.61 -8.07
CA GLY A 64 6.77 1.83 -8.39
C GLY A 64 6.57 0.32 -8.46
N GLU A 65 7.45 -0.36 -9.20
CA GLU A 65 7.40 -1.81 -9.38
C GLU A 65 7.64 -2.60 -8.08
N ASN A 66 8.32 -2.01 -7.09
CA ASN A 66 8.57 -2.63 -5.78
C ASN A 66 7.42 -2.42 -4.78
N VAL A 67 6.28 -1.90 -5.21
CA VAL A 67 5.10 -1.66 -4.37
C VAL A 67 4.16 -2.86 -4.36
N SER A 68 3.71 -3.23 -3.17
CA SER A 68 2.53 -4.05 -2.94
C SER A 68 1.43 -3.22 -2.26
N VAL A 69 0.16 -3.53 -2.55
CA VAL A 69 -1.00 -2.84 -2.00
C VAL A 69 -1.80 -3.79 -1.13
N LYS A 70 -1.89 -3.46 0.16
CA LYS A 70 -2.69 -4.19 1.12
C LYS A 70 -4.15 -3.75 1.02
N ILE A 71 -5.02 -4.73 0.79
CA ILE A 71 -6.47 -4.59 0.81
C ILE A 71 -7.00 -5.33 2.04
N PRO A 72 -7.82 -4.70 2.89
CA PRO A 72 -8.38 -5.38 4.04
C PRO A 72 -9.33 -6.49 3.55
N VAL A 73 -9.36 -7.64 4.23
CA VAL A 73 -10.26 -8.77 3.88
C VAL A 73 -11.74 -8.36 3.93
N THR A 74 -12.06 -7.45 4.85
CA THR A 74 -13.38 -6.80 4.96
C THR A 74 -13.20 -5.32 5.26
N ASN A 75 -14.09 -4.46 4.77
CA ASN A 75 -14.16 -3.07 5.22
C ASN A 75 -14.75 -2.96 6.65
N THR A 76 -14.86 -1.75 7.22
CA THR A 76 -15.37 -1.56 8.58
C THR A 76 -16.85 -1.96 8.74
N LYS A 77 -17.58 -2.05 7.63
CA LYS A 77 -18.99 -2.48 7.55
C LYS A 77 -19.14 -3.99 7.45
N GLY A 78 -18.04 -4.76 7.48
CA GLY A 78 -18.05 -6.21 7.35
C GLY A 78 -18.29 -6.71 5.92
N VAL A 79 -18.19 -5.84 4.91
CA VAL A 79 -18.33 -6.20 3.50
C VAL A 79 -17.02 -6.84 3.04
N PRO A 80 -17.04 -8.08 2.52
CA PRO A 80 -15.83 -8.72 1.99
C PRO A 80 -15.32 -8.02 0.73
N THR A 81 -14.00 -7.97 0.57
CA THR A 81 -13.33 -7.31 -0.57
C THR A 81 -12.85 -8.29 -1.64
N TYR A 82 -13.31 -9.54 -1.62
CA TYR A 82 -12.82 -10.59 -2.53
C TYR A 82 -12.93 -10.22 -4.02
N SER A 83 -14.04 -9.61 -4.44
CA SER A 83 -14.23 -9.14 -5.82
C SER A 83 -13.26 -8.02 -6.20
N LEU A 84 -12.92 -7.15 -5.25
CA LEU A 84 -11.91 -6.11 -5.44
C LEU A 84 -10.51 -6.72 -5.57
N VAL A 85 -10.15 -7.67 -4.68
CA VAL A 85 -8.88 -8.39 -4.73
C VAL A 85 -8.71 -9.12 -6.07
N GLU A 86 -9.74 -9.81 -6.54
CA GLU A 86 -9.74 -10.47 -7.86
C GLU A 86 -9.52 -9.46 -9.00
N ARG A 87 -10.28 -8.34 -8.99
CA ARG A 87 -10.18 -7.28 -10.00
C ARG A 87 -8.76 -6.68 -10.04
N LEU A 88 -8.19 -6.35 -8.89
CA LEU A 88 -6.84 -5.76 -8.79
C LEU A 88 -5.76 -6.76 -9.21
N SER A 89 -5.88 -8.04 -8.82
CA SER A 89 -4.96 -9.11 -9.22
C SER A 89 -4.94 -9.28 -10.74
N ASN A 90 -6.12 -9.29 -11.38
CA ASN A 90 -6.27 -9.37 -12.83
C ASN A 90 -5.66 -8.17 -13.57
N GLN A 91 -5.42 -7.05 -12.88
CA GLN A 91 -4.77 -5.86 -13.41
C GLN A 91 -3.28 -5.76 -13.06
N GLY A 92 -2.70 -6.82 -12.49
CA GLY A 92 -1.28 -6.89 -12.17
C GLY A 92 -0.87 -6.07 -10.95
N VAL A 93 -1.83 -5.65 -10.11
CA VAL A 93 -1.51 -5.07 -8.80
C VAL A 93 -0.93 -6.17 -7.93
N LYS A 94 0.24 -5.92 -7.32
CA LYS A 94 0.82 -6.81 -6.32
C LYS A 94 0.04 -6.61 -5.02
N LEU A 95 -0.64 -7.63 -4.53
CA LEU A 95 -1.47 -7.58 -3.30
C LEU A 95 -0.77 -8.28 -2.13
#